data_AF-A0A7X8UVJ6-F1
#
_entry.id   AF-A0A7X8UVJ6-F1
#
_cell.length_a   1.000
_cell.length_b   1.000
_cell.length_c   1.000
_cell.angle_alpha   90.00
_cell.angle_beta   90.00
_cell.angle_gamma   90.00
#
_symmetry.space_group_name_H-M   'P 1'
#
loop_
_entity.id
_entity.type
_entity.pdbx_description
1 polymer ?
#
loop_
_entity_poly.entity_id
_entity_poly.type
_entity_poly.pdbx_seq_one_letter_code
_entity_poly.pdbx_strand_id
1 'polypeptide(L)'
;MRKVPGRTEQIVGALALAVAVMLLLVFLLTSGLYTDTVEAVGPLQWIKDQVGISDAPLFEAQHLEPPAPPRAYRVAEAILPTLPAPWTLDKVEVHQVSAGQDDFTQFLQSHGARYVYQGQYGHETAKFQARVVEAIDPAKASEICEARRPADARPLPVGRDGWQSADRVGFWAGRYYTELSTEEAAEVSGLQNLARAMVSGQLVYGPTPAVAGELDVEGVPTAAEETPLLVGRARFVEIPGGDLLAPVRIERYAEDLYEKINGKEGMFRAYHIVDLRFGQYLEQSSRQAYDVYIYDMAEPANALGIFMRERPSTADALDIGRSGYRSGGSAYFWKGPYYINILAPSGGADEAFVISLRIAEAIAETIADDGQPFWAEAVLPEEHRTSNTFRYAATSALGYEYLQEMFMADYEEDGQFYQMFILKADSAEHARDLFEQYVESTQHYDEVLKREATEGGETMVGDSMGFFTTAFYRDEYFGGVSECEDVELAEARAAMLRDRLAPGEKK
;
A
#
# COMPACT_ATOMS: atom_id res chain seq x y z
N MET A 1 -15.00 10.06 59.00
CA MET A 1 -14.46 8.86 59.69
C MET A 1 -15.12 7.63 59.06
N ARG A 2 -14.41 6.92 58.17
CA ARG A 2 -14.94 5.67 57.56
C ARG A 2 -15.04 4.62 58.66
N LYS A 3 -16.27 4.17 58.94
CA LYS A 3 -16.56 3.13 59.93
C LYS A 3 -15.83 1.86 59.49
N VAL A 4 -15.06 1.26 60.39
CA VAL A 4 -14.45 -0.04 60.19
C VAL A 4 -15.57 -1.04 59.90
N PRO A 5 -15.50 -1.84 58.81
CA PRO A 5 -16.57 -2.74 58.43
C PRO A 5 -16.87 -3.72 59.55
N GLY A 6 -18.15 -3.98 59.80
CA GLY A 6 -18.60 -4.89 60.84
C GLY A 6 -18.13 -6.32 60.57
N ARG A 7 -18.08 -7.18 61.60
CA ARG A 7 -17.64 -8.59 61.45
C ARG A 7 -18.37 -9.31 60.32
N THR A 8 -19.65 -9.04 60.13
CA THR A 8 -20.47 -9.65 59.07
C THR A 8 -20.05 -9.18 57.67
N GLU A 9 -19.74 -7.90 57.50
CA GLU A 9 -19.28 -7.33 56.21
C GLU A 9 -17.87 -7.84 55.85
N GLN A 10 -17.01 -8.02 56.85
CA GLN A 10 -15.69 -8.62 56.65
C GLN A 10 -15.79 -10.09 56.22
N ILE A 11 -16.72 -10.85 56.81
CA ILE A 11 -16.97 -12.25 56.42
C ILE A 11 -17.52 -12.32 54.99
N VAL A 12 -18.49 -11.47 54.64
CA VAL A 12 -19.06 -11.44 53.29
C VAL A 12 -18.02 -11.00 52.25
N GLY A 13 -17.22 -9.98 52.56
CA GLY A 13 -16.13 -9.53 51.69
C GLY A 13 -15.05 -10.60 51.49
N ALA A 14 -14.69 -11.33 52.55
CA ALA A 14 -13.75 -12.45 52.46
C ALA A 14 -14.32 -13.60 51.60
N LEU A 15 -15.61 -13.89 51.70
CA LEU A 15 -16.27 -14.93 50.93
C LEU A 15 -16.37 -14.56 49.44
N ALA A 16 -16.71 -13.31 49.13
CA ALA A 16 -16.72 -12.81 47.76
C ALA A 16 -15.33 -12.84 47.11
N LEU A 17 -14.29 -12.46 47.87
CA LEU A 17 -12.91 -12.54 47.40
C LEU A 17 -12.49 -13.99 47.14
N ALA A 18 -12.88 -14.93 48.02
CA ALA A 18 -12.57 -16.35 47.83
C ALA A 18 -13.22 -16.92 46.55
N VAL A 19 -14.46 -16.53 46.24
CA VAL A 19 -15.14 -16.94 44.99
C VAL A 19 -14.47 -16.32 43.76
N ALA A 20 -14.10 -15.04 43.81
CA ALA A 20 -13.40 -14.39 42.70
C ALA A 20 -12.04 -15.04 42.40
N VAL A 21 -11.28 -15.38 43.45
CA VAL A 21 -10.00 -16.10 43.33
C VAL A 21 -10.21 -17.51 42.78
N MET A 22 -11.26 -18.20 43.21
CA MET A 22 -11.62 -19.53 42.67
C MET A 22 -11.97 -19.45 41.18
N LEU A 23 -12.76 -18.47 40.74
CA LEU A 23 -13.10 -18.29 39.33
C LEU A 23 -11.88 -17.95 38.47
N LEU A 24 -10.99 -17.10 38.99
CA LEU A 24 -9.72 -16.78 38.32
C LEU A 24 -8.85 -18.03 38.18
N LEU A 25 -8.75 -18.85 39.23
CA LEU A 25 -8.01 -20.12 39.20
C LEU A 25 -8.60 -21.10 38.19
N VAL A 26 -9.92 -21.26 38.16
CA VAL A 26 -10.59 -22.11 37.16
C VAL A 26 -10.29 -21.60 35.76
N PHE A 27 -10.41 -20.28 35.51
CA PHE A 27 -10.10 -19.68 34.21
C PHE A 27 -8.63 -19.90 33.79
N LEU A 28 -7.68 -19.73 34.71
CA LEU A 28 -6.26 -19.99 34.47
C LEU A 28 -5.99 -21.47 34.19
N LEU A 29 -6.69 -22.38 34.88
CA LEU A 29 -6.58 -23.83 34.68
C LEU A 29 -7.20 -24.28 33.36
N THR A 30 -8.26 -23.62 32.88
CA THR A 30 -8.96 -23.98 31.63
C THR A 30 -8.45 -23.25 30.38
N SER A 31 -7.68 -22.17 30.51
CA SER A 31 -7.30 -21.33 29.37
C SER A 31 -6.07 -21.82 28.60
N GLY A 32 -5.36 -22.83 29.09
CA GLY A 32 -4.15 -23.36 28.44
C GLY A 32 -2.94 -22.40 28.43
N LEU A 33 -3.05 -21.23 29.08
CA LEU A 33 -2.01 -20.20 29.12
C LEU A 33 -0.86 -20.51 30.11
N TYR A 34 -1.04 -21.49 31.01
CA TYR A 34 -0.09 -21.81 32.09
C TYR A 34 0.10 -23.33 32.29
N THR A 35 -0.08 -24.12 31.24
CA THR A 35 -0.03 -25.59 31.27
C THR A 35 1.25 -26.10 31.92
N ASP A 36 2.40 -25.53 31.55
CA ASP A 36 3.72 -25.89 32.10
C ASP A 36 3.83 -25.62 33.61
N THR A 37 3.23 -24.54 34.10
CA THR A 37 3.27 -24.15 35.52
C THR A 37 2.32 -25.02 36.35
N VAL A 38 1.18 -25.42 35.79
CA VAL A 38 0.19 -26.28 36.44
C VAL A 38 0.72 -27.72 36.57
N GLU A 39 1.46 -28.22 35.58
CA GLU A 39 2.11 -29.53 35.62
C GLU A 39 3.28 -29.59 36.60
N ALA A 40 3.99 -28.49 36.83
CA ALA A 40 5.10 -28.42 37.77
C ALA A 40 4.67 -28.46 39.26
N VAL A 41 3.39 -28.25 39.57
CA VAL A 41 2.87 -28.11 40.94
C VAL A 41 1.84 -29.21 41.23
N GLY A 42 2.28 -30.29 41.88
CA GLY A 42 1.47 -31.49 42.14
C GLY A 42 0.06 -31.28 42.73
N PRO A 43 -0.18 -30.33 43.66
CA PRO A 43 -1.53 -30.02 44.14
C PRO A 43 -2.48 -29.47 43.06
N LEU A 44 -1.97 -28.69 42.10
CA LEU A 44 -2.76 -28.14 41.00
C LEU A 44 -3.09 -29.20 39.96
N GLN A 45 -2.16 -30.11 39.70
CA GLN A 45 -2.36 -31.28 38.84
C GLN A 45 -3.45 -32.20 39.39
N TRP A 46 -3.44 -32.49 40.70
CA TRP A 46 -4.50 -33.30 41.33
C TRP A 46 -5.90 -32.66 41.21
N ILE A 47 -6.01 -31.34 41.29
CA ILE A 47 -7.27 -30.61 41.10
C ILE A 47 -7.73 -30.69 39.64
N LYS A 48 -6.81 -30.50 38.68
CA LYS A 48 -7.08 -30.61 37.23
C LYS A 48 -7.67 -31.99 36.88
N ASP A 49 -7.08 -33.06 37.42
CA ASP A 49 -7.53 -34.44 37.18
C ASP A 49 -8.92 -34.74 37.75
N GLN A 50 -9.29 -34.14 38.90
CA GLN A 50 -10.60 -34.34 39.52
C GLN A 50 -11.74 -33.58 38.81
N VAL A 51 -11.43 -32.46 38.15
CA VAL A 51 -12.43 -31.60 37.50
C VAL A 51 -12.64 -31.96 36.01
N GLY A 52 -11.77 -32.79 35.43
CA GLY A 52 -11.93 -33.28 34.04
C GLY A 52 -11.69 -32.20 32.99
N ILE A 53 -10.73 -31.31 33.23
CA ILE A 53 -10.39 -30.21 32.33
C ILE A 53 -9.50 -30.74 31.19
N SER A 54 -9.90 -30.46 29.94
CA SER A 54 -9.20 -30.89 28.72
C SER A 54 -7.78 -30.31 28.65
N ASP A 55 -6.83 -31.12 28.17
CA ASP A 55 -5.45 -30.70 27.88
C ASP A 55 -5.33 -29.91 26.56
N ALA A 56 -6.38 -29.92 25.74
CA ALA A 56 -6.40 -29.15 24.50
C ALA A 56 -6.54 -27.65 24.84
N PRO A 57 -5.65 -26.78 24.32
CA PRO A 57 -5.80 -25.34 24.51
C PRO A 57 -7.13 -24.88 23.92
N LEU A 58 -7.84 -24.00 24.64
CA LEU A 58 -9.13 -23.47 24.19
C LEU A 58 -9.02 -22.70 22.85
N PHE A 59 -7.79 -22.36 22.45
CA PHE A 59 -7.43 -21.66 21.22
C PHE A 59 -6.32 -22.43 20.51
N GLU A 60 -6.66 -23.06 19.38
CA GLU A 60 -5.67 -23.69 18.50
C GLU A 60 -5.20 -22.67 17.44
N ALA A 61 -3.94 -22.25 17.53
CA ALA A 61 -3.34 -21.23 16.66
C ALA A 61 -3.30 -21.59 15.16
N GLN A 62 -3.57 -22.86 14.81
CA GLN A 62 -3.62 -23.36 13.44
C GLN A 62 -4.81 -22.84 12.58
N HIS A 63 -5.72 -22.08 13.19
CA HIS A 63 -6.82 -21.40 12.50
C HIS A 63 -6.72 -19.86 12.51
N LEU A 64 -5.61 -19.31 13.01
CA LEU A 64 -5.29 -17.89 12.88
C LEU A 64 -4.35 -17.74 11.69
N GLU A 65 -4.77 -17.00 10.66
CA GLU A 65 -3.83 -16.54 9.65
C GLU A 65 -2.72 -15.74 10.35
N PRO A 66 -1.43 -16.06 10.13
CA PRO A 66 -0.37 -15.30 10.75
C PRO A 66 -0.48 -13.84 10.29
N PRO A 67 -0.31 -12.86 11.20
CA PRO A 67 -0.37 -11.46 10.83
C PRO A 67 0.63 -11.19 9.70
N ALA A 68 0.22 -10.37 8.72
CA ALA A 68 1.07 -10.02 7.59
C ALA A 68 2.45 -9.59 8.10
N PRO A 69 3.55 -10.07 7.48
CA PRO A 69 4.89 -9.77 7.96
C PRO A 69 5.10 -8.25 8.05
N PRO A 70 5.83 -7.76 9.07
CA PRO A 70 6.10 -6.34 9.23
C PRO A 70 6.62 -5.74 7.91
N ARG A 71 6.26 -4.49 7.61
CA ARG A 71 6.60 -3.80 6.34
C ARG A 71 8.05 -4.05 5.91
N ALA A 72 8.99 -4.02 6.84
CA ALA A 72 10.41 -4.23 6.55
C ALA A 72 10.72 -5.64 6.01
N TYR A 73 10.06 -6.70 6.49
CA TYR A 73 10.21 -8.04 5.92
C TYR A 73 9.58 -8.16 4.52
N ARG A 74 8.45 -7.47 4.26
CA ARG A 74 7.89 -7.38 2.91
C ARG A 74 8.80 -6.63 1.93
N VAL A 75 9.49 -5.59 2.40
CA VAL A 75 10.52 -4.89 1.62
C VAL A 75 11.71 -5.82 1.37
N ALA A 76 12.13 -6.58 2.38
CA ALA A 76 13.22 -7.56 2.26
C ALA A 76 12.93 -8.59 1.16
N GLU A 77 11.72 -9.15 1.09
CA GLU A 77 11.32 -10.09 0.03
C GLU A 77 11.45 -9.51 -1.38
N ALA A 78 11.24 -8.19 -1.54
CA ALA A 78 11.34 -7.53 -2.83
C ALA A 78 12.79 -7.24 -3.26
N ILE A 79 13.67 -6.89 -2.31
CA ILE A 79 15.06 -6.46 -2.58
C ILE A 79 16.10 -7.57 -2.36
N LEU A 80 15.72 -8.67 -1.71
CA LEU A 80 16.47 -9.93 -1.55
C LEU A 80 15.67 -11.07 -2.22
N PRO A 81 15.63 -11.12 -3.56
CA PRO A 81 14.79 -12.07 -4.28
C PRO A 81 15.22 -13.52 -4.02
N THR A 82 14.25 -14.43 -4.03
CA THR A 82 14.53 -15.85 -4.22
C THR A 82 14.91 -16.09 -5.67
N LEU A 83 16.05 -16.72 -5.91
CA LEU A 83 16.56 -16.99 -7.25
C LEU A 83 16.19 -18.41 -7.70
N PRO A 84 16.05 -18.68 -9.02
CA PRO A 84 15.83 -20.02 -9.52
C PRO A 84 16.94 -20.98 -9.09
N ALA A 85 16.59 -22.27 -8.96
CA ALA A 85 17.57 -23.33 -8.72
C ALA A 85 18.73 -23.23 -9.74
N PRO A 86 20.00 -23.46 -9.30
CA PRO A 86 20.40 -24.07 -8.04
C PRO A 86 20.67 -23.09 -6.88
N TRP A 87 20.21 -21.83 -6.98
CA TRP A 87 20.36 -20.87 -5.88
C TRP A 87 19.39 -21.16 -4.71
N THR A 88 19.84 -20.90 -3.49
CA THR A 88 19.01 -20.91 -2.29
C THR A 88 19.16 -19.60 -1.53
N LEU A 89 18.07 -19.11 -0.92
CA LEU A 89 18.11 -18.03 0.07
C LEU A 89 17.90 -18.67 1.44
N ASP A 90 18.99 -18.89 2.17
CA ASP A 90 19.03 -19.70 3.38
C ASP A 90 18.55 -18.92 4.61
N LYS A 91 18.78 -17.60 4.64
CA LYS A 91 18.44 -16.74 5.77
C LYS A 91 18.21 -15.30 5.34
N VAL A 92 17.19 -14.66 5.92
CA VAL A 92 16.95 -13.21 5.81
C VAL A 92 16.88 -12.61 7.21
N GLU A 93 17.59 -11.51 7.43
CA GLU A 93 17.51 -10.70 8.64
C GLU A 93 17.28 -9.23 8.29
N VAL A 94 16.50 -8.54 9.13
CA VAL A 94 16.19 -7.13 8.95
C VAL A 94 16.48 -6.38 10.24
N HIS A 95 17.32 -5.35 10.14
CA HIS A 95 17.77 -4.55 11.27
C HIS A 95 17.46 -3.08 11.01
N GLN A 96 16.73 -2.43 11.92
CA GLN A 96 16.60 -0.98 11.88
C GLN A 96 17.91 -0.33 12.32
N VAL A 97 18.36 0.68 11.60
CA VAL A 97 19.55 1.45 11.99
C VAL A 97 19.19 2.32 13.19
N SER A 98 19.53 1.86 14.38
CA SER A 98 19.44 2.60 15.63
C SER A 98 20.82 3.06 16.09
N ALA A 99 20.88 3.92 17.12
CA ALA A 99 22.16 4.32 17.73
C ALA A 99 22.94 3.10 18.22
N GLY A 100 23.95 2.69 17.45
CA GLY A 100 24.77 1.50 17.69
C GLY A 100 26.14 1.83 18.28
N GLN A 101 26.81 0.81 18.82
CA GLN A 101 28.13 0.95 19.45
C GLN A 101 29.31 0.68 18.50
N ASP A 102 29.08 -0.01 17.37
CA ASP A 102 30.14 -0.34 16.41
C ASP A 102 30.29 0.72 15.30
N ASP A 103 31.51 0.81 14.75
CA ASP A 103 31.89 1.80 13.74
C ASP A 103 31.01 1.72 12.47
N PHE A 104 30.51 0.55 12.11
CA PHE A 104 29.71 0.36 10.90
C PHE A 104 28.30 0.93 11.07
N THR A 105 27.65 0.68 12.20
CA THR A 105 26.32 1.23 12.50
C THR A 105 26.36 2.75 12.67
N GLN A 106 27.44 3.30 13.26
CA GLN A 106 27.67 4.75 13.32
C GLN A 106 27.91 5.38 11.94
N PHE A 107 28.67 4.69 11.08
CA PHE A 107 28.85 5.12 9.69
C PHE A 107 27.51 5.17 8.95
N LEU A 108 26.70 4.11 9.03
CA LEU A 108 25.39 4.04 8.37
C LEU A 108 24.44 5.13 8.88
N GLN A 109 24.44 5.38 10.20
CA GLN A 109 23.63 6.44 10.79
C GLN A 109 24.05 7.83 10.30
N SER A 110 25.35 8.13 10.25
CA SER A 110 25.84 9.43 9.77
C SER A 110 25.59 9.67 8.27
N HIS A 111 25.35 8.60 7.51
CA HIS A 111 25.01 8.65 6.09
C HIS A 111 23.51 8.45 5.83
N GLY A 112 22.64 8.60 6.84
CA GLY A 112 21.19 8.62 6.66
C GLY A 112 20.56 7.27 6.32
N ALA A 113 21.18 6.15 6.71
CA ALA A 113 20.58 4.83 6.57
C ALA A 113 19.44 4.61 7.59
N ARG A 114 18.38 3.92 7.15
CA ARG A 114 17.19 3.61 7.95
C ARG A 114 17.11 2.12 8.32
N TYR A 115 17.39 1.25 7.37
CA TYR A 115 17.33 -0.20 7.53
C TYR A 115 18.50 -0.89 6.85
N VAL A 116 18.89 -2.04 7.41
CA VAL A 116 19.83 -2.97 6.81
C VAL A 116 19.14 -4.33 6.67
N TYR A 117 19.10 -4.82 5.45
CA TYR A 117 18.57 -6.12 5.08
C TYR A 117 19.74 -7.04 4.77
N GLN A 118 19.75 -8.24 5.34
CA GLN A 118 20.82 -9.21 5.14
C GLN A 118 20.24 -10.51 4.59
N GLY A 119 20.82 -11.03 3.52
CA GLY A 119 20.49 -12.31 2.90
C GLY A 119 21.69 -13.23 2.86
N GLN A 120 21.50 -14.51 3.15
CA GLN A 120 22.51 -15.57 2.94
C GLN A 120 22.09 -16.43 1.76
N TYR A 121 22.92 -16.47 0.73
CA TYR A 121 22.64 -17.21 -0.49
C TYR A 121 23.58 -18.40 -0.66
N GLY A 122 23.04 -19.53 -1.08
CA GLY A 122 23.79 -20.70 -1.53
C GLY A 122 23.72 -20.84 -3.04
N HIS A 123 24.81 -21.30 -3.67
CA HIS A 123 24.82 -21.76 -5.07
C HIS A 123 25.83 -22.91 -5.20
N GLU A 124 25.33 -24.11 -5.49
CA GLU A 124 26.13 -25.33 -5.50
C GLU A 124 26.86 -25.57 -4.16
N THR A 125 28.19 -25.40 -4.11
CA THR A 125 28.99 -25.49 -2.87
C THR A 125 29.33 -24.13 -2.26
N ALA A 126 29.12 -23.04 -2.99
CA ALA A 126 29.53 -21.70 -2.61
C ALA A 126 28.46 -20.98 -1.78
N LYS A 127 28.92 -20.08 -0.90
CA LYS A 127 28.06 -19.23 -0.07
C LYS A 127 28.35 -17.76 -0.28
N PHE A 128 27.28 -16.98 -0.36
CA PHE A 128 27.32 -15.54 -0.57
C PHE A 128 26.53 -14.82 0.52
N GLN A 129 27.00 -13.65 0.92
CA GLN A 129 26.28 -12.75 1.79
C GLN A 129 25.85 -11.53 0.99
N ALA A 130 24.59 -11.13 1.16
CA ALA A 130 24.05 -9.91 0.62
C ALA A 130 23.67 -8.97 1.75
N ARG A 131 24.09 -7.71 1.66
CA ARG A 131 23.70 -6.65 2.58
C ARG A 131 23.13 -5.49 1.78
N VAL A 132 21.86 -5.17 1.99
CA VAL A 132 21.17 -4.05 1.35
C VAL A 132 20.88 -2.99 2.41
N VAL A 133 21.35 -1.78 2.19
CA VAL A 133 21.16 -0.62 3.05
C VAL A 133 20.12 0.29 2.41
N GLU A 134 19.01 0.54 3.11
CA GLU A 134 18.04 1.56 2.72
C GLU A 134 18.46 2.91 3.27
N ALA A 135 18.87 3.80 2.38
CA ALA A 135 19.14 5.19 2.68
C ALA A 135 17.85 6.04 2.69
N ILE A 136 17.93 7.20 3.32
CA ILE A 136 16.83 8.18 3.34
C ILE A 136 16.48 8.69 1.94
N ASP A 137 17.47 8.76 1.04
CA ASP A 137 17.34 9.17 -0.36
C ASP A 137 18.44 8.54 -1.24
N PRO A 138 18.34 8.65 -2.59
CA PRO A 138 19.35 8.13 -3.50
C PRO A 138 20.74 8.78 -3.41
N ALA A 139 20.83 10.06 -3.04
CA ALA A 139 22.11 10.74 -2.91
C ALA A 139 22.93 10.11 -1.76
N LYS A 140 22.26 9.80 -0.65
CA LYS A 140 22.85 9.05 0.46
C LYS A 140 23.23 7.62 0.10
N ALA A 141 22.44 6.91 -0.69
CA ALA A 141 22.82 5.59 -1.20
C ALA A 141 24.11 5.66 -2.06
N SER A 142 24.22 6.69 -2.92
CA SER A 142 25.43 6.93 -3.71
C SER A 142 26.64 7.27 -2.85
N GLU A 143 26.49 8.14 -1.84
CA GLU A 143 27.57 8.50 -0.90
C GLU A 143 28.09 7.26 -0.15
N ILE A 144 27.18 6.40 0.31
CA ILE A 144 27.54 5.13 0.97
C ILE A 144 28.30 4.23 -0.01
N CYS A 145 27.84 4.10 -1.26
CA CYS A 145 28.50 3.27 -2.27
C CYS A 145 29.95 3.71 -2.55
N GLU A 146 30.17 5.02 -2.65
CA GLU A 146 31.50 5.60 -2.89
C GLU A 146 32.41 5.40 -1.67
N ALA A 147 31.92 5.69 -0.47
CA ALA A 147 32.69 5.55 0.76
C ALA A 147 33.10 4.09 1.05
N ARG A 148 32.33 3.12 0.54
CA ARG A 148 32.59 1.69 0.71
C ARG A 148 33.46 1.09 -0.39
N ARG A 149 33.73 1.82 -1.48
CA ARG A 149 34.52 1.36 -2.63
C ARG A 149 35.97 1.02 -2.22
N PRO A 150 36.42 -0.23 -2.40
CA PRO A 150 37.81 -0.62 -2.13
C PRO A 150 38.81 0.05 -3.08
N ALA A 151 40.06 0.19 -2.66
CA ALA A 151 41.12 0.81 -3.47
C ALA A 151 41.49 0.00 -4.72
N ASP A 152 41.31 -1.32 -4.68
CA ASP A 152 41.55 -2.26 -5.78
C ASP A 152 40.32 -2.47 -6.68
N ALA A 153 39.23 -1.74 -6.43
CA ALA A 153 37.97 -1.95 -7.10
C ALA A 153 38.01 -1.60 -8.60
N ARG A 154 37.32 -2.41 -9.39
CA ARG A 154 37.09 -2.19 -10.81
C ARG A 154 35.62 -1.86 -11.06
N PRO A 155 35.28 -1.04 -12.07
CA PRO A 155 33.89 -0.79 -12.44
C PRO A 155 33.15 -2.08 -12.79
N LEU A 156 31.89 -2.18 -12.37
CA LEU A 156 30.96 -3.24 -12.73
C LEU A 156 29.64 -2.60 -13.17
N PRO A 157 29.11 -2.88 -14.38
CA PRO A 157 27.88 -2.26 -14.89
C PRO A 157 26.65 -2.90 -14.26
N VAL A 158 26.38 -2.53 -13.01
CA VAL A 158 25.22 -2.93 -12.21
C VAL A 158 24.79 -1.75 -11.35
N GLY A 159 23.48 -1.52 -11.25
CA GLY A 159 22.95 -0.31 -10.60
C GLY A 159 23.28 0.96 -11.38
N ARG A 160 23.31 2.09 -10.67
CA ARG A 160 23.75 3.39 -11.23
C ARG A 160 25.27 3.55 -11.23
N ASP A 161 25.93 3.06 -10.19
CA ASP A 161 27.38 3.00 -10.10
C ASP A 161 27.80 1.80 -9.25
N GLY A 162 28.35 0.79 -9.94
CA GLY A 162 28.73 -0.50 -9.38
C GLY A 162 30.23 -0.74 -9.49
N TRP A 163 30.76 -1.46 -8.52
CA TRP A 163 32.17 -1.81 -8.43
C TRP A 163 32.34 -3.24 -7.95
N GLN A 164 33.48 -3.85 -8.29
CA GLN A 164 33.87 -5.18 -7.87
C GLN A 164 35.33 -5.21 -7.40
N SER A 165 35.62 -6.06 -6.42
CA SER A 165 36.95 -6.42 -5.93
C SER A 165 37.07 -7.96 -5.97
N ALA A 166 38.14 -8.53 -5.41
CA ALA A 166 38.41 -9.97 -5.46
C ALA A 166 37.36 -10.82 -4.71
N ASP A 167 36.70 -10.26 -3.70
CA ASP A 167 35.77 -10.98 -2.81
C ASP A 167 34.44 -10.28 -2.61
N ARG A 168 34.23 -9.14 -3.28
CA ARG A 168 33.10 -8.24 -3.05
C ARG A 168 32.60 -7.55 -4.30
N VAL A 169 31.30 -7.29 -4.31
CA VAL A 169 30.62 -6.44 -5.28
C VAL A 169 29.80 -5.40 -4.51
N GLY A 170 29.90 -4.14 -4.88
CA GLY A 170 29.08 -3.07 -4.30
C GLY A 170 28.42 -2.25 -5.40
N PHE A 171 27.16 -1.89 -5.21
CA PHE A 171 26.46 -0.99 -6.13
C PHE A 171 25.33 -0.26 -5.43
N TRP A 172 24.82 0.80 -6.04
CA TRP A 172 23.60 1.44 -5.58
C TRP A 172 22.56 1.55 -6.70
N ALA A 173 21.28 1.47 -6.31
CA ALA A 173 20.13 1.59 -7.18
C ALA A 173 18.97 2.20 -6.37
N GLY A 174 18.40 3.31 -6.86
CA GLY A 174 17.45 4.11 -6.10
C GLY A 174 18.03 4.56 -4.76
N ARG A 175 17.29 4.32 -3.69
CA ARG A 175 17.72 4.58 -2.29
C ARG A 175 18.47 3.42 -1.64
N TYR A 176 18.78 2.36 -2.38
CA TYR A 176 19.43 1.17 -1.84
C TYR A 176 20.90 1.12 -2.24
N TYR A 177 21.77 0.91 -1.25
CA TYR A 177 23.14 0.47 -1.47
C TYR A 177 23.24 -1.02 -1.17
N THR A 178 23.79 -1.81 -2.07
CA THR A 178 23.95 -3.26 -1.93
C THR A 178 25.42 -3.62 -1.93
N GLU A 179 25.86 -4.35 -0.91
CA GLU A 179 27.19 -4.96 -0.80
C GLU A 179 27.02 -6.49 -0.76
N LEU A 180 27.67 -7.18 -1.68
CA LEU A 180 27.73 -8.63 -1.76
C LEU A 180 29.15 -9.09 -1.44
N SER A 181 29.28 -10.19 -0.71
CA SER A 181 30.58 -10.78 -0.39
C SER A 181 30.56 -12.31 -0.45
N THR A 182 31.73 -12.89 -0.72
CA THR A 182 31.99 -14.33 -0.62
C THR A 182 33.31 -14.56 0.12
N GLU A 183 33.40 -15.67 0.85
CA GLU A 183 34.67 -16.12 1.46
C GLU A 183 35.54 -16.91 0.45
N GLU A 184 34.97 -17.27 -0.70
CA GLU A 184 35.61 -18.10 -1.73
C GLU A 184 36.02 -17.24 -2.95
N ALA A 185 37.28 -16.83 -3.00
CA ALA A 185 37.82 -15.91 -4.02
C ALA A 185 37.68 -16.41 -5.49
N ALA A 186 37.34 -17.68 -5.72
CA ALA A 186 37.11 -18.24 -7.05
C ALA A 186 35.73 -17.90 -7.64
N GLU A 187 34.79 -17.41 -6.83
CA GLU A 187 33.37 -17.27 -7.19
C GLU A 187 32.93 -15.83 -7.49
N VAL A 188 33.84 -15.01 -8.02
CA VAL A 188 33.54 -13.61 -8.40
C VAL A 188 32.41 -13.53 -9.43
N SER A 189 32.30 -14.52 -10.33
CA SER A 189 31.19 -14.61 -11.29
C SER A 189 29.84 -14.86 -10.60
N GLY A 190 29.81 -15.61 -9.51
CA GLY A 190 28.62 -15.81 -8.68
C GLY A 190 28.14 -14.49 -8.05
N LEU A 191 29.06 -13.67 -7.54
CA LEU A 191 28.73 -12.34 -7.02
C LEU A 191 28.15 -11.40 -8.10
N GLN A 192 28.70 -11.42 -9.32
CA GLN A 192 28.17 -10.62 -10.43
C GLN A 192 26.75 -11.05 -10.82
N ASN A 193 26.49 -12.36 -10.87
CA ASN A 193 25.18 -12.90 -11.20
C ASN A 193 24.16 -12.53 -10.12
N LEU A 194 24.52 -12.69 -8.84
CA LEU A 194 23.69 -12.27 -7.71
C LEU A 194 23.42 -10.76 -7.76
N ALA A 195 24.43 -9.93 -8.04
CA ALA A 195 24.27 -8.48 -8.16
C ALA A 195 23.28 -8.11 -9.27
N ARG A 196 23.39 -8.73 -10.45
CA ARG A 196 22.46 -8.49 -11.58
C ARG A 196 21.03 -8.94 -11.29
N ALA A 197 20.86 -10.01 -10.51
CA ALA A 197 19.53 -10.48 -10.13
C ALA A 197 18.91 -9.60 -9.04
N MET A 198 19.73 -9.07 -8.12
CA MET A 198 19.25 -8.18 -7.05
C MET A 198 18.95 -6.77 -7.57
N VAL A 199 19.75 -6.28 -8.54
CA VAL A 199 19.55 -4.92 -9.05
C VAL A 199 18.18 -4.74 -9.69
N SER A 200 17.59 -5.76 -10.31
CA SER A 200 16.22 -5.65 -10.86
C SER A 200 15.13 -5.44 -9.81
N GLY A 201 15.34 -5.88 -8.57
CA GLY A 201 14.44 -5.60 -7.44
C GLY A 201 14.71 -4.25 -6.76
N GLN A 202 15.83 -3.60 -7.09
CA GLN A 202 16.36 -2.39 -6.44
C GLN A 202 16.46 -1.19 -7.38
N LEU A 203 16.38 -1.41 -8.70
CA LEU A 203 16.29 -0.41 -9.76
C LEU A 203 14.89 0.18 -9.78
N VAL A 204 14.69 0.96 -8.73
CA VAL A 204 13.66 1.94 -8.63
C VAL A 204 14.56 3.21 -8.90
N TYR A 205 14.34 3.90 -10.05
CA TYR A 205 14.94 5.14 -10.65
C TYR A 205 16.29 5.01 -11.40
N GLY A 206 16.26 5.22 -12.73
CA GLY A 206 17.31 5.91 -13.48
C GLY A 206 17.59 5.45 -14.92
N PRO A 207 17.91 6.39 -15.84
CA PRO A 207 18.23 6.09 -17.23
C PRO A 207 19.59 5.41 -17.33
N THR A 208 19.70 4.39 -18.18
CA THR A 208 21.01 3.83 -18.53
C THR A 208 21.74 4.87 -19.39
N PRO A 209 22.97 5.29 -19.06
CA PRO A 209 23.79 6.01 -20.02
C PRO A 209 24.04 5.09 -21.21
N ALA A 210 23.85 5.60 -22.42
CA ALA A 210 24.29 4.93 -23.63
C ALA A 210 25.79 4.62 -23.53
N VAL A 211 26.14 3.35 -23.30
CA VAL A 211 27.48 2.84 -23.58
C VAL A 211 27.39 2.14 -24.91
N ALA A 212 27.91 2.82 -25.92
CA ALA A 212 28.21 2.27 -27.23
C ALA A 212 29.11 1.03 -27.07
N GLY A 213 28.75 -0.02 -27.78
CA GLY A 213 29.55 -1.24 -27.88
C GLY A 213 28.71 -2.38 -28.41
N GLU A 214 28.61 -2.49 -29.74
CA GLU A 214 28.27 -3.73 -30.41
C GLU A 214 29.08 -4.88 -29.80
N LEU A 215 28.38 -5.87 -29.25
CA LEU A 215 28.92 -7.21 -29.10
C LEU A 215 27.86 -8.16 -29.66
N ASP A 216 28.14 -8.62 -30.88
CA ASP A 216 27.56 -9.82 -31.45
C ASP A 216 27.70 -10.96 -30.45
N VAL A 217 26.56 -11.54 -30.06
CA VAL A 217 26.53 -12.89 -29.48
C VAL A 217 25.39 -13.65 -30.15
N GLU A 218 25.76 -14.44 -31.16
CA GLU A 218 24.91 -15.52 -31.67
C GLU A 218 24.56 -16.48 -30.52
N GLY A 219 23.27 -16.83 -30.42
CA GLY A 219 22.79 -17.88 -29.50
C GLY A 219 21.66 -17.43 -28.58
N VAL A 220 20.52 -17.04 -29.14
CA VAL A 220 19.26 -16.97 -28.39
C VAL A 220 18.56 -18.33 -28.52
N PRO A 221 18.38 -19.13 -27.46
CA PRO A 221 17.32 -20.11 -27.45
C PRO A 221 16.00 -19.36 -27.26
N THR A 222 15.22 -19.33 -28.33
CA THR A 222 13.79 -19.06 -28.28
C THR A 222 13.12 -20.19 -27.49
N ALA A 223 12.60 -19.90 -26.30
CA ALA A 223 11.62 -20.76 -25.65
C ALA A 223 10.80 -19.92 -24.66
N ALA A 224 9.55 -19.71 -25.03
CA ALA A 224 8.50 -19.34 -24.10
C ALA A 224 8.38 -20.47 -23.06
N GLU A 225 8.56 -20.14 -21.79
CA GLU A 225 8.00 -20.92 -20.71
C GLU A 225 6.85 -20.12 -20.12
N GLU A 226 5.63 -20.61 -20.39
CA GLU A 226 4.39 -20.15 -19.80
C GLU A 226 4.46 -20.37 -18.28
N THR A 227 4.65 -19.28 -17.53
CA THR A 227 4.48 -19.26 -16.08
C THR A 227 3.03 -19.64 -15.75
N PRO A 228 2.76 -20.49 -14.73
CA PRO A 228 1.40 -20.89 -14.39
C PRO A 228 0.51 -19.67 -14.12
N LEU A 229 -0.72 -19.71 -14.64
CA LEU A 229 -1.74 -18.68 -14.54
C LEU A 229 -1.97 -18.23 -13.08
N LEU A 230 -1.27 -17.17 -12.64
CA LEU A 230 -1.63 -16.39 -11.47
C LEU A 230 -2.95 -15.68 -11.76
N VAL A 231 -4.05 -16.23 -11.26
CA VAL A 231 -5.36 -15.57 -11.26
C VAL A 231 -5.24 -14.35 -10.34
N GLY A 232 -5.56 -13.15 -10.83
CA GLY A 232 -5.83 -11.99 -9.98
C GLY A 232 -5.01 -10.71 -10.19
N ARG A 233 -4.08 -10.65 -11.16
CA ARG A 233 -3.37 -9.40 -11.52
C ARG A 233 -3.62 -9.02 -12.97
N ALA A 234 -3.74 -7.72 -13.23
CA ALA A 234 -3.86 -7.18 -14.59
C ALA A 234 -2.68 -7.65 -15.45
N ARG A 235 -2.96 -8.18 -16.64
CA ARG A 235 -1.94 -8.62 -17.60
C ARG A 235 -2.39 -8.41 -19.03
N PHE A 236 -1.43 -8.32 -19.93
CA PHE A 236 -1.67 -8.42 -21.36
C PHE A 236 -2.01 -9.88 -21.69
N VAL A 237 -3.04 -10.09 -22.50
CA VAL A 237 -3.56 -11.41 -22.86
C VAL A 237 -3.81 -11.52 -24.34
N GLU A 238 -3.77 -12.73 -24.87
CA GLU A 238 -4.25 -12.98 -26.21
C GLU A 238 -5.76 -12.76 -26.28
N ILE A 239 -6.21 -12.06 -27.31
CA ILE A 239 -7.64 -11.78 -27.51
C ILE A 239 -8.21 -12.81 -28.49
N PRO A 240 -9.31 -13.50 -28.15
CA PRO A 240 -9.97 -14.43 -29.05
C PRO A 240 -10.32 -13.77 -30.39
N GLY A 241 -10.11 -14.52 -31.48
CA GLY A 241 -10.34 -14.06 -32.86
C GLY A 241 -9.07 -14.05 -33.70
N GLY A 242 -7.89 -13.95 -33.08
CA GLY A 242 -6.61 -14.02 -33.77
C GLY A 242 -6.37 -12.86 -34.74
N ASP A 243 -7.15 -11.79 -34.66
CA ASP A 243 -7.06 -10.55 -35.44
C ASP A 243 -6.24 -9.46 -34.72
N LEU A 244 -6.10 -9.58 -33.40
CA LEU A 244 -5.28 -8.72 -32.54
C LEU A 244 -4.09 -9.51 -32.01
N LEU A 245 -2.87 -9.01 -32.27
CA LEU A 245 -1.65 -9.55 -31.69
C LEU A 245 -1.38 -8.89 -30.35
N ALA A 246 -1.18 -9.72 -29.32
CA ALA A 246 -0.81 -9.25 -27.99
C ALA A 246 0.60 -8.62 -27.99
N PRO A 247 0.90 -7.70 -27.05
CA PRO A 247 2.23 -7.11 -26.94
C PRO A 247 3.31 -8.15 -26.69
N VAL A 248 4.32 -8.19 -27.56
CA VAL A 248 5.51 -9.02 -27.38
C VAL A 248 6.54 -8.34 -26.47
N ARG A 249 6.55 -6.99 -26.48
CA ARG A 249 7.38 -6.17 -25.60
C ARG A 249 6.51 -5.45 -24.58
N ILE A 250 6.78 -5.70 -23.32
CA ILE A 250 6.15 -5.01 -22.19
C ILE A 250 7.21 -4.16 -21.50
N GLU A 251 6.97 -2.86 -21.47
CA GLU A 251 7.83 -1.90 -20.79
C GLU A 251 7.26 -1.64 -19.39
N ARG A 252 8.13 -1.48 -18.38
CA ARG A 252 7.72 -1.22 -17.00
C ARG A 252 8.38 0.05 -16.50
N TYR A 253 7.57 0.93 -15.94
CA TYR A 253 7.94 2.24 -15.43
C TYR A 253 7.49 2.30 -13.96
N ALA A 254 8.40 2.11 -13.02
CA ALA A 254 8.11 2.34 -11.60
C ALA A 254 8.45 3.77 -11.21
N GLU A 255 9.50 4.33 -11.82
CA GLU A 255 10.14 5.56 -11.37
C GLU A 255 10.23 6.61 -12.49
N ASP A 256 10.61 6.25 -13.72
CA ASP A 256 10.68 7.21 -14.83
C ASP A 256 9.31 7.46 -15.51
N LEU A 257 8.24 7.59 -14.72
CA LEU A 257 6.90 7.83 -15.24
C LEU A 257 6.80 9.17 -15.96
N TYR A 258 7.49 10.21 -15.49
CA TYR A 258 7.38 11.57 -16.01
C TYR A 258 7.43 11.63 -17.54
N GLU A 259 8.41 10.95 -18.16
CA GLU A 259 8.58 10.93 -19.61
C GLU A 259 7.46 10.14 -20.29
N LYS A 260 7.06 9.00 -19.73
CA LYS A 260 6.05 8.12 -20.32
C LYS A 260 4.65 8.71 -20.27
N ILE A 261 4.31 9.43 -19.21
CA ILE A 261 2.96 10.00 -18.99
C ILE A 261 2.94 11.53 -19.08
N ASN A 262 3.90 12.09 -19.83
CA ASN A 262 3.95 13.51 -20.21
C ASN A 262 3.76 14.48 -19.03
N GLY A 263 4.56 14.29 -17.98
CA GLY A 263 4.58 15.16 -16.81
C GLY A 263 3.48 14.92 -15.77
N LYS A 264 2.57 13.96 -15.99
CA LYS A 264 1.51 13.63 -15.03
C LYS A 264 2.00 12.87 -13.79
N GLU A 265 3.27 12.52 -13.69
CA GLU A 265 3.81 11.69 -12.61
C GLU A 265 3.44 12.15 -11.20
N GLY A 266 3.55 13.45 -10.91
CA GLY A 266 3.22 13.98 -9.58
C GLY A 266 1.80 13.62 -9.13
N MET A 267 0.85 13.57 -10.07
CA MET A 267 -0.51 13.12 -9.80
C MET A 267 -0.57 11.64 -9.41
N PHE A 268 0.10 10.76 -10.15
CA PHE A 268 0.08 9.32 -9.85
C PHE A 268 0.84 8.99 -8.55
N ARG A 269 1.92 9.73 -8.26
CA ARG A 269 2.67 9.62 -7.00
C ARG A 269 1.85 10.00 -5.78
N ALA A 270 1.02 11.03 -5.90
CA ALA A 270 0.08 11.44 -4.86
C ALA A 270 -0.95 10.33 -4.53
N TYR A 271 -1.14 9.34 -5.42
CA TYR A 271 -1.99 8.17 -5.20
C TYR A 271 -1.17 6.87 -5.06
N HIS A 272 0.09 6.97 -4.63
CA HIS A 272 0.92 5.83 -4.26
C HIS A 272 1.08 4.76 -5.36
N ILE A 273 1.16 5.18 -6.63
CA ILE A 273 1.42 4.26 -7.73
C ILE A 273 2.64 3.37 -7.46
N VAL A 274 2.48 2.06 -7.71
CA VAL A 274 3.55 1.06 -7.63
C VAL A 274 4.35 1.04 -8.92
N ASP A 275 3.67 0.79 -10.05
CA ASP A 275 4.27 0.85 -11.37
C ASP A 275 3.24 1.10 -12.47
N LEU A 276 3.76 1.38 -13.66
CA LEU A 276 3.06 1.41 -14.92
C LEU A 276 3.67 0.35 -15.84
N ARG A 277 2.84 -0.52 -16.40
CA ARG A 277 3.22 -1.40 -17.51
C ARG A 277 2.62 -0.90 -18.81
N PHE A 278 3.43 -0.86 -19.86
CA PHE A 278 3.04 -0.40 -21.19
C PHE A 278 3.28 -1.49 -22.24
N GLY A 279 2.31 -1.68 -23.13
CA GLY A 279 2.40 -2.58 -24.26
C GLY A 279 1.50 -2.12 -25.41
N GLN A 280 1.74 -2.63 -26.61
CA GLN A 280 0.95 -2.30 -27.80
C GLN A 280 0.30 -3.54 -28.39
N TYR A 281 -1.03 -3.53 -28.54
CA TYR A 281 -1.72 -4.51 -29.36
C TYR A 281 -1.67 -4.08 -30.82
N LEU A 282 -1.49 -5.03 -31.74
CA LEU A 282 -1.48 -4.74 -33.18
C LEU A 282 -2.66 -5.41 -33.86
N GLU A 283 -3.52 -4.61 -34.49
CA GLU A 283 -4.58 -5.13 -35.36
C GLU A 283 -4.00 -5.55 -36.71
N GLN A 284 -4.17 -6.81 -37.09
CA GLN A 284 -3.47 -7.36 -38.26
C GLN A 284 -3.98 -6.83 -39.59
N SER A 285 -5.29 -6.56 -39.69
CA SER A 285 -5.95 -6.08 -40.91
C SER A 285 -5.48 -4.67 -41.28
N SER A 286 -5.52 -3.76 -40.31
CA SER A 286 -5.21 -2.34 -40.47
C SER A 286 -3.74 -2.01 -40.21
N ARG A 287 -3.02 -2.91 -39.51
CA ARG A 287 -1.67 -2.68 -38.94
C ARG A 287 -1.60 -1.49 -37.98
N GLN A 288 -2.73 -1.14 -37.37
CA GLN A 288 -2.76 -0.09 -36.36
C GLN A 288 -2.42 -0.62 -34.97
N ALA A 289 -1.69 0.19 -34.21
CA ALA A 289 -1.30 -0.13 -32.84
C ALA A 289 -2.25 0.55 -31.84
N TYR A 290 -2.61 -0.19 -30.80
CA TYR A 290 -3.39 0.26 -29.66
C TYR A 290 -2.48 0.27 -28.43
N ASP A 291 -2.24 1.46 -27.90
CA ASP A 291 -1.35 1.67 -26.76
C ASP A 291 -2.08 1.36 -25.46
N VAL A 292 -1.56 0.43 -24.67
CA VAL A 292 -2.19 0.01 -23.42
C VAL A 292 -1.29 0.31 -22.24
N TYR A 293 -1.84 1.03 -21.26
CA TYR A 293 -1.21 1.42 -20.01
C TYR A 293 -1.94 0.70 -18.86
N ILE A 294 -1.20 -0.07 -18.08
CA ILE A 294 -1.69 -0.77 -16.88
C ILE A 294 -1.01 -0.12 -15.68
N TYR A 295 -1.73 0.73 -14.94
CA TYR A 295 -1.24 1.36 -13.71
C TYR A 295 -1.61 0.48 -12.52
N ASP A 296 -0.61 0.04 -11.75
CA ASP A 296 -0.80 -0.61 -10.45
C ASP A 296 -0.79 0.47 -9.36
N MET A 297 -1.96 0.73 -8.76
CA MET A 297 -2.16 1.79 -7.77
C MET A 297 -2.07 1.30 -6.32
N ALA A 298 -1.55 0.10 -6.10
CA ALA A 298 -1.48 -0.62 -4.82
C ALA A 298 -2.84 -1.01 -4.23
N GLU A 299 -3.80 -0.07 -4.19
CA GLU A 299 -5.08 -0.21 -3.52
C GLU A 299 -6.24 0.25 -4.43
N PRO A 300 -7.43 -0.37 -4.33
CA PRO A 300 -8.59 0.03 -5.14
C PRO A 300 -9.01 1.50 -4.97
N ALA A 301 -8.87 2.07 -3.76
CA ALA A 301 -9.20 3.48 -3.52
C ALA A 301 -8.29 4.43 -4.31
N ASN A 302 -7.01 4.10 -4.45
CA ASN A 302 -6.06 4.88 -5.25
C ASN A 302 -6.39 4.82 -6.74
N ALA A 303 -6.79 3.64 -7.24
CA ALA A 303 -7.26 3.46 -8.62
C ALA A 303 -8.53 4.29 -8.92
N LEU A 304 -9.51 4.26 -7.99
CA LEU A 304 -10.68 5.14 -8.06
C LEU A 304 -10.27 6.62 -8.12
N GLY A 305 -9.37 7.05 -7.24
CA GLY A 305 -8.94 8.46 -7.15
C GLY A 305 -8.34 8.98 -8.46
N ILE A 306 -7.43 8.21 -9.07
CA ILE A 306 -6.85 8.56 -10.38
C ILE A 306 -7.91 8.51 -11.49
N PHE A 307 -8.75 7.46 -11.53
CA PHE A 307 -9.81 7.34 -12.51
C PHE A 307 -10.72 8.57 -12.50
N MET A 308 -11.16 9.00 -11.33
CA MET A 308 -12.03 10.17 -11.18
C MET A 308 -11.34 11.48 -11.55
N ARG A 309 -10.03 11.58 -11.31
CA ARG A 309 -9.26 12.78 -11.65
C ARG A 309 -8.94 12.91 -13.14
N GLU A 310 -8.78 11.79 -13.85
CA GLU A 310 -8.54 11.80 -15.30
C GLU A 310 -9.83 11.84 -16.12
N ARG A 311 -10.95 11.32 -15.58
CA ARG A 311 -12.22 11.23 -16.30
C ARG A 311 -12.79 12.62 -16.61
N PRO A 312 -13.00 12.97 -17.89
CA PRO A 312 -13.73 14.18 -18.26
C PRO A 312 -15.19 14.12 -17.77
N SER A 313 -15.73 15.26 -17.34
CA SER A 313 -17.14 15.35 -16.90
C SER A 313 -18.16 15.03 -18.01
N THR A 314 -17.75 15.12 -19.28
CA THR A 314 -18.56 14.86 -20.47
C THR A 314 -18.32 13.49 -21.11
N ALA A 315 -17.53 12.62 -20.48
CA ALA A 315 -17.19 11.32 -21.08
C ALA A 315 -18.35 10.34 -21.00
N ASP A 316 -18.52 9.51 -22.05
CA ASP A 316 -19.53 8.46 -22.07
C ASP A 316 -19.11 7.34 -21.12
N ALA A 317 -19.99 6.94 -20.21
CA ALA A 317 -19.72 5.85 -19.26
C ALA A 317 -19.70 4.49 -19.97
N LEU A 318 -18.87 3.58 -19.46
CA LEU A 318 -18.76 2.19 -19.90
C LEU A 318 -18.99 1.24 -18.73
N ASP A 319 -19.71 0.15 -19.00
CA ASP A 319 -19.95 -0.92 -18.03
C ASP A 319 -18.82 -1.95 -18.10
N ILE A 320 -17.67 -1.59 -17.52
CA ILE A 320 -16.48 -2.43 -17.47
C ILE A 320 -15.72 -2.20 -16.16
N GLY A 321 -15.23 -3.28 -15.56
CA GLY A 321 -14.58 -3.20 -14.25
C GLY A 321 -15.56 -2.76 -13.16
N ARG A 322 -15.13 -1.82 -12.32
CA ARG A 322 -16.04 -1.11 -11.41
C ARG A 322 -16.62 0.15 -12.05
N SER A 323 -15.86 0.79 -12.94
CA SER A 323 -16.34 1.87 -13.80
C SER A 323 -15.37 2.07 -14.95
N GLY A 324 -15.90 2.46 -16.11
CA GLY A 324 -15.12 2.87 -17.27
C GLY A 324 -15.70 4.09 -17.98
N TYR A 325 -14.93 4.67 -18.88
CA TYR A 325 -15.41 5.70 -19.80
C TYR A 325 -14.74 5.61 -21.16
N ARG A 326 -15.45 6.12 -22.16
CA ARG A 326 -14.96 6.30 -23.53
C ARG A 326 -14.50 7.73 -23.74
N SER A 327 -13.39 7.89 -24.46
CA SER A 327 -12.98 9.18 -25.01
C SER A 327 -12.47 8.98 -26.43
N GLY A 328 -13.28 9.36 -27.42
CA GLY A 328 -13.00 9.10 -28.82
C GLY A 328 -12.95 7.60 -29.14
N GLY A 329 -11.86 7.13 -29.75
CA GLY A 329 -11.64 5.69 -29.99
C GLY A 329 -11.12 4.91 -28.78
N SER A 330 -10.82 5.58 -27.68
CA SER A 330 -10.11 5.03 -26.52
C SER A 330 -11.06 4.60 -25.41
N ALA A 331 -10.65 3.61 -24.63
CA ALA A 331 -11.37 3.11 -23.46
C ALA A 331 -10.49 3.21 -22.22
N TYR A 332 -11.10 3.58 -21.09
CA TYR A 332 -10.44 3.76 -19.80
C TYR A 332 -11.29 3.09 -18.75
N PHE A 333 -10.68 2.35 -17.82
CA PHE A 333 -11.43 1.72 -16.74
C PHE A 333 -10.56 1.44 -15.52
N TRP A 334 -11.20 1.17 -14.39
CA TRP A 334 -10.51 0.67 -13.21
C TRP A 334 -11.21 -0.58 -12.66
N LYS A 335 -10.41 -1.48 -12.09
CA LYS A 335 -10.87 -2.70 -11.43
C LYS A 335 -9.81 -3.16 -10.44
N GLY A 336 -10.22 -3.55 -9.23
CA GLY A 336 -9.28 -3.82 -8.13
C GLY A 336 -8.30 -2.64 -7.96
N PRO A 337 -7.00 -2.89 -7.72
CA PRO A 337 -5.99 -1.83 -7.58
C PRO A 337 -5.49 -1.27 -8.92
N TYR A 338 -6.09 -1.64 -10.05
CA TYR A 338 -5.59 -1.27 -11.37
C TYR A 338 -6.45 -0.22 -12.06
N TYR A 339 -5.78 0.78 -12.63
CA TYR A 339 -6.36 1.73 -13.58
C TYR A 339 -5.73 1.49 -14.96
N ILE A 340 -6.56 1.40 -16.01
CA ILE A 340 -6.16 0.93 -17.33
C ILE A 340 -6.57 1.94 -18.40
N ASN A 341 -5.63 2.31 -19.28
CA ASN A 341 -5.90 3.16 -20.44
C ASN A 341 -5.60 2.37 -21.72
N ILE A 342 -6.58 2.31 -22.63
CA ILE A 342 -6.46 1.72 -23.96
C ILE A 342 -6.62 2.87 -24.96
N LEU A 343 -5.50 3.33 -25.52
CA LEU A 343 -5.48 4.45 -26.45
C LEU A 343 -5.54 3.94 -27.88
N ALA A 344 -6.60 4.34 -28.58
CA ALA A 344 -6.75 4.04 -30.00
C ALA A 344 -5.83 4.90 -30.88
N PRO A 345 -5.47 4.39 -32.08
CA PRO A 345 -4.82 5.18 -33.12
C PRO A 345 -5.70 6.35 -33.57
N SER A 346 -5.09 7.38 -34.15
CA SER A 346 -5.81 8.55 -34.67
C SER A 346 -6.67 8.19 -35.90
N GLY A 347 -7.97 8.50 -35.85
CA GLY A 347 -8.94 8.35 -36.96
C GLY A 347 -9.94 7.20 -36.72
N GLY A 348 -11.17 7.32 -37.27
CA GLY A 348 -12.17 6.23 -37.21
C GLY A 348 -12.67 5.88 -35.81
N ALA A 349 -13.06 6.88 -35.01
CA ALA A 349 -13.29 6.75 -33.56
C ALA A 349 -14.29 5.66 -33.15
N ASP A 350 -15.31 5.34 -33.95
CA ASP A 350 -16.29 4.29 -33.59
C ASP A 350 -15.75 2.89 -33.84
N GLU A 351 -15.11 2.65 -34.99
CA GLU A 351 -14.51 1.34 -35.32
C GLU A 351 -13.34 1.03 -34.39
N ALA A 352 -12.47 2.02 -34.13
CA ALA A 352 -11.35 1.86 -33.22
C ALA A 352 -11.82 1.62 -31.77
N PHE A 353 -12.95 2.21 -31.36
CA PHE A 353 -13.51 1.97 -30.03
C PHE A 353 -13.95 0.53 -29.81
N VAL A 354 -14.53 -0.12 -30.83
CA VAL A 354 -14.92 -1.54 -30.73
C VAL A 354 -13.70 -2.42 -30.40
N ILE A 355 -12.54 -2.11 -30.98
CA ILE A 355 -11.29 -2.81 -30.69
C ILE A 355 -10.77 -2.47 -29.29
N SER A 356 -10.75 -1.19 -28.92
CA SER A 356 -10.35 -0.75 -27.57
C SER A 356 -11.19 -1.41 -26.48
N LEU A 357 -12.50 -1.56 -26.69
CA LEU A 357 -13.41 -2.21 -25.75
C LEU A 357 -13.10 -3.71 -25.62
N ARG A 358 -12.88 -4.42 -26.73
CA ARG A 358 -12.46 -5.84 -26.70
C ARG A 358 -11.16 -6.05 -25.92
N ILE A 359 -10.17 -5.18 -26.13
CA ILE A 359 -8.91 -5.22 -25.37
C ILE A 359 -9.18 -4.98 -23.89
N ALA A 360 -10.00 -3.98 -23.57
CA ALA A 360 -10.33 -3.63 -22.21
C ALA A 360 -11.03 -4.78 -21.47
N GLU A 361 -12.06 -5.39 -22.09
CA GLU A 361 -12.81 -6.52 -21.54
C GLU A 361 -11.89 -7.70 -21.24
N ALA A 362 -11.03 -8.07 -22.19
CA ALA A 362 -10.07 -9.17 -22.02
C ALA A 362 -9.08 -8.91 -20.87
N ILE A 363 -8.59 -7.68 -20.70
CA ILE A 363 -7.73 -7.32 -19.57
C ILE A 363 -8.53 -7.35 -18.25
N ALA A 364 -9.76 -6.83 -18.24
CA ALA A 364 -10.61 -6.79 -17.06
C ALA A 364 -10.90 -8.19 -16.49
N GLU A 365 -11.03 -9.20 -17.35
CA GLU A 365 -11.20 -10.61 -16.94
C GLU A 365 -10.00 -11.18 -16.15
N THR A 366 -8.81 -10.59 -16.31
CA THR A 366 -7.60 -11.06 -15.59
C THR A 366 -7.49 -10.52 -14.17
N ILE A 367 -8.22 -9.45 -13.87
CA ILE A 367 -8.12 -8.71 -12.63
C ILE A 367 -9.10 -9.27 -11.60
N ALA A 368 -8.58 -9.67 -10.45
CA ALA A 368 -9.43 -9.99 -9.30
C ALA A 368 -9.96 -8.71 -8.66
N ASP A 369 -11.22 -8.75 -8.27
CA ASP A 369 -11.89 -7.67 -7.56
C ASP A 369 -12.96 -8.33 -6.66
N ASP A 370 -13.01 -7.96 -5.39
CA ASP A 370 -13.99 -8.47 -4.45
C ASP A 370 -15.41 -7.89 -4.67
N GLY A 371 -15.50 -6.84 -5.52
CA GLY A 371 -16.73 -6.13 -5.83
C GLY A 371 -17.37 -5.43 -4.63
N GLN A 372 -16.71 -5.37 -3.48
CA GLN A 372 -17.27 -4.77 -2.28
C GLN A 372 -17.27 -3.24 -2.41
N PRO A 373 -18.38 -2.56 -2.11
CA PRO A 373 -18.40 -1.10 -2.08
C PRO A 373 -17.42 -0.59 -1.02
N PHE A 374 -16.87 0.60 -1.23
CA PHE A 374 -16.10 1.25 -0.17
C PHE A 374 -17.02 1.53 1.02
N TRP A 375 -16.51 1.40 2.24
CA TRP A 375 -17.26 1.75 3.44
C TRP A 375 -17.84 3.17 3.38
N ALA A 376 -17.12 4.10 2.72
CA ALA A 376 -17.52 5.49 2.55
C ALA A 376 -18.74 5.64 1.62
N GLU A 377 -19.00 4.70 0.71
CA GLU A 377 -20.22 4.70 -0.11
C GLU A 377 -21.48 4.47 0.73
N ALA A 378 -21.37 3.67 1.80
CA ALA A 378 -22.47 3.43 2.73
C ALA A 378 -22.73 4.62 3.66
N VAL A 379 -21.66 5.36 4.00
CA VAL A 379 -21.73 6.52 4.91
C VAL A 379 -22.21 7.77 4.17
N LEU A 380 -21.56 8.10 3.06
CA LEU A 380 -21.93 9.24 2.23
C LEU A 380 -23.32 8.98 1.61
N PRO A 381 -24.28 9.89 1.70
CA PRO A 381 -25.62 9.71 1.13
C PRO A 381 -25.62 9.68 -0.39
N GLU A 382 -26.47 8.83 -0.98
CA GLU A 382 -26.81 8.93 -2.41
C GLU A 382 -27.82 10.05 -2.68
N GLU A 383 -28.66 10.36 -1.68
CA GLU A 383 -29.62 11.46 -1.74
C GLU A 383 -28.90 12.80 -1.97
N HIS A 384 -29.38 13.59 -2.93
CA HIS A 384 -28.79 14.87 -3.38
C HIS A 384 -27.37 14.79 -3.96
N ARG A 385 -26.76 13.60 -4.03
CA ARG A 385 -25.42 13.46 -4.59
C ARG A 385 -25.45 13.74 -6.08
N THR A 386 -24.61 14.65 -6.53
CA THR A 386 -24.39 14.88 -7.95
C THR A 386 -23.80 13.62 -8.59
N SER A 387 -24.36 13.19 -9.72
CA SER A 387 -23.94 11.95 -10.36
C SER A 387 -22.45 11.97 -10.70
N ASN A 388 -21.76 10.87 -10.39
CA ASN A 388 -20.34 10.67 -10.70
C ASN A 388 -19.38 11.69 -10.04
N THR A 389 -19.65 12.12 -8.81
CA THR A 389 -18.75 12.99 -8.02
C THR A 389 -18.09 12.30 -6.84
N PHE A 390 -18.49 11.05 -6.53
CA PHE A 390 -17.83 10.22 -5.52
C PHE A 390 -16.38 9.99 -5.90
N ARG A 391 -15.46 10.44 -5.05
CA ARG A 391 -14.02 10.46 -5.30
C ARG A 391 -13.24 10.19 -4.03
N TYR A 392 -11.97 9.92 -4.21
CA TYR A 392 -11.01 9.65 -3.15
C TYR A 392 -9.78 10.54 -3.36
N ALA A 393 -9.22 11.07 -2.27
CA ALA A 393 -7.94 11.75 -2.24
C ALA A 393 -6.99 11.00 -1.29
N ALA A 394 -5.95 10.39 -1.86
CA ALA A 394 -4.92 9.69 -1.08
C ALA A 394 -4.08 10.67 -0.23
N THR A 395 -3.75 11.85 -0.77
CA THR A 395 -2.96 12.87 -0.09
C THR A 395 -3.53 14.27 -0.29
N SER A 396 -3.22 15.18 0.64
CA SER A 396 -3.51 16.61 0.51
C SER A 396 -5.00 16.92 0.27
N ALA A 397 -5.89 16.16 0.91
CA ALA A 397 -7.32 16.37 0.79
C ALA A 397 -7.72 17.75 1.33
N LEU A 398 -8.70 18.39 0.68
CA LEU A 398 -9.12 19.77 0.96
C LEU A 398 -7.96 20.80 0.93
N GLY A 399 -6.82 20.47 0.31
CA GLY A 399 -5.63 21.33 0.28
C GLY A 399 -4.71 21.21 1.49
N TYR A 400 -4.98 20.32 2.45
CA TYR A 400 -4.18 20.14 3.67
C TYR A 400 -3.36 18.86 3.64
N GLU A 401 -2.02 18.97 3.74
CA GLU A 401 -1.10 17.81 3.66
C GLU A 401 -1.34 16.73 4.73
N TYR A 402 -1.87 17.11 5.89
CA TYR A 402 -2.19 16.18 6.98
C TYR A 402 -3.51 15.40 6.76
N LEU A 403 -4.36 15.85 5.83
CA LEU A 403 -5.58 15.13 5.45
C LEU A 403 -5.26 14.17 4.31
N GLN A 404 -5.20 12.88 4.65
CA GLN A 404 -4.90 11.79 3.74
C GLN A 404 -6.08 10.81 3.71
N GLU A 405 -6.15 9.97 2.68
CA GLU A 405 -7.14 8.88 2.58
C GLU A 405 -8.61 9.30 2.76
N MET A 406 -8.99 10.43 2.16
CA MET A 406 -10.32 11.04 2.33
C MET A 406 -11.25 10.73 1.16
N PHE A 407 -12.48 10.31 1.46
CA PHE A 407 -13.57 10.20 0.49
C PHE A 407 -14.41 11.46 0.46
N MET A 408 -14.85 11.86 -0.73
CA MET A 408 -15.65 13.06 -0.96
C MET A 408 -16.72 12.82 -2.01
N ALA A 409 -17.80 13.60 -1.96
CA ALA A 409 -18.76 13.72 -3.05
C ALA A 409 -19.38 15.13 -3.06
N ASP A 410 -19.78 15.58 -4.24
CA ASP A 410 -20.48 16.86 -4.40
C ASP A 410 -21.99 16.63 -4.41
N TYR A 411 -22.73 17.57 -3.86
CA TYR A 411 -24.17 17.52 -3.67
C TYR A 411 -24.82 18.81 -4.14
N GLU A 412 -26.06 18.68 -4.59
CA GLU A 412 -26.93 19.80 -4.93
C GLU A 412 -28.32 19.59 -4.33
N GLU A 413 -28.77 20.56 -3.53
CA GLU A 413 -30.07 20.52 -2.87
C GLU A 413 -30.72 21.90 -2.92
N ASP A 414 -31.92 21.99 -3.48
CA ASP A 414 -32.67 23.25 -3.62
C ASP A 414 -31.86 24.40 -4.26
N GLY A 415 -30.93 24.05 -5.15
CA GLY A 415 -30.02 24.99 -5.83
C GLY A 415 -28.79 25.41 -5.02
N GLN A 416 -28.60 24.84 -3.83
CA GLN A 416 -27.40 25.00 -3.00
C GLN A 416 -26.40 23.89 -3.31
N PHE A 417 -25.14 24.25 -3.45
CA PHE A 417 -24.04 23.33 -3.68
C PHE A 417 -23.23 23.16 -2.41
N TYR A 418 -22.79 21.93 -2.15
CA TYR A 418 -21.88 21.64 -1.05
C TYR A 418 -21.11 20.34 -1.31
N GLN A 419 -19.98 20.19 -0.64
CA GLN A 419 -19.17 18.99 -0.70
C GLN A 419 -19.22 18.29 0.66
N MET A 420 -19.55 17.00 0.68
CA MET A 420 -19.35 16.19 1.89
C MET A 420 -18.03 15.46 1.81
N PHE A 421 -17.35 15.34 2.95
CA PHE A 421 -16.10 14.63 3.08
C PHE A 421 -16.07 13.74 4.32
N ILE A 422 -15.35 12.64 4.25
CA ILE A 422 -15.16 11.70 5.36
C ILE A 422 -13.82 10.97 5.23
N LEU A 423 -13.09 10.86 6.33
CA LEU A 423 -11.96 9.95 6.50
C LEU A 423 -12.18 9.09 7.76
N LYS A 424 -11.60 7.88 7.71
CA LYS A 424 -11.49 6.99 8.86
C LYS A 424 -10.04 6.97 9.34
N ALA A 425 -9.78 7.48 10.54
CA ALA A 425 -8.48 7.47 11.17
C ALA A 425 -8.19 6.12 11.86
N ASP A 426 -6.93 5.88 12.23
CA ASP A 426 -6.51 4.65 12.92
C ASP A 426 -7.11 4.50 14.33
N SER A 427 -7.55 5.62 14.92
CA SER A 427 -8.13 5.65 16.26
C SER A 427 -8.97 6.91 16.47
N ALA A 428 -9.79 6.90 17.54
CA ALA A 428 -10.54 8.07 17.94
C ALA A 428 -9.66 9.25 18.39
N GLU A 429 -8.48 8.96 18.94
CA GLU A 429 -7.49 9.99 19.29
C GLU A 429 -6.93 10.65 18.03
N HIS A 430 -6.59 9.85 17.01
CA HIS A 430 -6.10 10.37 15.73
C HIS A 430 -7.19 11.20 15.01
N ALA A 431 -8.45 10.74 14.98
CA ALA A 431 -9.55 11.53 14.42
C ALA A 431 -9.72 12.89 15.13
N ARG A 432 -9.58 12.91 16.46
CA ARG A 432 -9.61 14.14 17.24
C ARG A 432 -8.42 15.06 16.90
N ASP A 433 -7.22 14.51 16.77
CA ASP A 433 -6.03 15.30 16.43
C ASP A 433 -6.17 15.95 15.04
N LEU A 434 -6.70 15.22 14.05
CA LEU A 434 -7.00 15.76 12.73
C LEU A 434 -8.03 16.90 12.81
N PHE A 435 -9.06 16.73 13.63
CA PHE A 435 -10.07 17.77 13.84
C PHE A 435 -9.49 19.02 14.51
N GLU A 436 -8.68 18.89 15.56
CA GLU A 436 -8.06 20.05 16.21
C GLU A 436 -7.09 20.75 15.26
N GLN A 437 -6.31 20.00 14.48
CA GLN A 437 -5.44 20.59 13.45
C GLN A 437 -6.24 21.32 12.35
N TYR A 438 -7.42 20.79 11.99
CA TYR A 438 -8.34 21.47 11.08
C TYR A 438 -8.89 22.76 11.69
N VAL A 439 -9.33 22.74 12.95
CA VAL A 439 -9.77 23.94 13.68
C VAL A 439 -8.67 24.99 13.75
N GLU A 440 -7.44 24.61 14.09
CA GLU A 440 -6.29 25.52 14.10
C GLU A 440 -6.02 26.13 12.73
N SER A 441 -6.13 25.33 11.67
CA SER A 441 -5.98 25.79 10.29
C SER A 441 -7.08 26.80 9.93
N THR A 442 -8.34 26.51 10.25
CA THR A 442 -9.46 27.44 10.04
C THR A 442 -9.29 28.72 10.85
N GLN A 443 -8.83 28.67 12.10
CA GLN A 443 -8.56 29.89 12.89
C GLN A 443 -7.44 30.75 12.30
N HIS A 444 -6.49 30.13 11.60
CA HIS A 444 -5.36 30.85 11.02
C HIS A 444 -5.72 31.55 9.71
N TYR A 445 -6.55 30.92 8.87
CA TYR A 445 -6.87 31.41 7.53
C TYR A 445 -8.27 32.05 7.42
N ASP A 446 -9.19 31.67 8.30
CA ASP A 446 -10.63 31.93 8.23
C ASP A 446 -11.22 32.26 9.63
N GLU A 447 -12.54 32.24 9.78
CA GLU A 447 -13.21 32.46 11.07
C GLU A 447 -13.85 31.17 11.61
N VAL A 448 -13.61 30.84 12.88
CA VAL A 448 -14.34 29.78 13.60
C VAL A 448 -15.52 30.42 14.32
N LEU A 449 -16.73 30.18 13.82
CA LEU A 449 -17.97 30.74 14.35
C LEU A 449 -18.46 30.02 15.60
N LYS A 450 -18.32 28.69 15.61
CA LYS A 450 -18.92 27.84 16.65
C LYS A 450 -18.11 26.55 16.84
N ARG A 451 -18.08 26.08 18.09
CA ARG A 451 -17.62 24.75 18.50
C ARG A 451 -18.62 24.17 19.49
N GLU A 452 -18.99 22.91 19.33
CA GLU A 452 -19.93 22.22 20.22
C GLU A 452 -19.56 20.75 20.41
N ALA A 453 -19.61 20.28 21.66
CA ALA A 453 -19.47 18.86 21.96
C ALA A 453 -20.68 18.09 21.44
N THR A 454 -20.44 16.98 20.76
CA THR A 454 -21.47 16.12 20.15
C THR A 454 -21.26 14.67 20.55
N GLU A 455 -22.22 13.80 20.25
CA GLU A 455 -22.10 12.40 20.65
C GLU A 455 -20.89 11.73 19.98
N GLY A 456 -19.97 11.21 20.79
CA GLY A 456 -18.75 10.57 20.32
C GLY A 456 -17.65 11.53 19.84
N GLY A 457 -17.83 12.84 19.97
CA GLY A 457 -16.80 13.81 19.59
C GLY A 457 -17.21 15.29 19.67
N GLU A 458 -16.86 16.06 18.65
CA GLU A 458 -17.09 17.50 18.59
C GLU A 458 -17.40 17.95 17.17
N THR A 459 -18.11 19.07 17.03
CA THR A 459 -18.43 19.71 15.76
C THR A 459 -18.01 21.17 15.80
N MET A 460 -17.49 21.69 14.68
CA MET A 460 -17.13 23.09 14.50
C MET A 460 -17.76 23.65 13.23
N VAL A 461 -18.09 24.94 13.27
CA VAL A 461 -18.57 25.71 12.12
C VAL A 461 -17.56 26.81 11.84
N GLY A 462 -17.08 26.86 10.60
CA GLY A 462 -16.18 27.90 10.09
C GLY A 462 -16.81 28.67 8.93
N ASP A 463 -16.35 29.91 8.74
CA ASP A 463 -16.73 30.78 7.62
C ASP A 463 -15.46 31.23 6.89
N SER A 464 -15.39 30.89 5.60
CA SER A 464 -14.41 31.36 4.64
C SER A 464 -15.11 32.20 3.58
N MET A 465 -15.14 33.52 3.79
CA MET A 465 -15.66 34.50 2.83
C MET A 465 -17.12 34.24 2.38
N GLY A 466 -17.97 33.77 3.28
CA GLY A 466 -19.37 33.45 2.99
C GLY A 466 -19.60 32.00 2.55
N PHE A 467 -18.56 31.18 2.53
CA PHE A 467 -18.66 29.72 2.38
C PHE A 467 -18.44 29.06 3.74
N PHE A 468 -19.47 28.39 4.21
CA PHE A 468 -19.49 27.70 5.49
C PHE A 468 -18.95 26.29 5.37
N THR A 469 -18.17 25.93 6.38
CA THR A 469 -17.73 24.56 6.61
C THR A 469 -18.26 24.11 7.97
N THR A 470 -18.86 22.93 8.02
CA THR A 470 -19.16 22.25 9.28
C THR A 470 -18.37 20.96 9.35
N ALA A 471 -17.31 20.93 10.15
CA ALA A 471 -16.48 19.76 10.36
C ALA A 471 -16.78 19.11 11.70
N PHE A 472 -16.58 17.80 11.81
CA PHE A 472 -16.73 17.04 13.05
C PHE A 472 -15.70 15.93 13.14
N TYR A 473 -15.44 15.47 14.37
CA TYR A 473 -14.99 14.09 14.58
C TYR A 473 -16.02 13.33 15.40
N ARG A 474 -16.10 12.02 15.16
CA ARG A 474 -16.90 11.07 15.94
C ARG A 474 -16.20 9.73 15.94
N ASP A 475 -15.85 9.23 17.12
CA ASP A 475 -15.06 8.01 17.26
C ASP A 475 -13.81 8.10 16.35
N GLU A 476 -13.56 7.07 15.53
CA GLU A 476 -12.44 7.00 14.58
C GLU A 476 -12.65 7.78 13.26
N TYR A 477 -13.71 8.61 13.15
CA TYR A 477 -14.03 9.32 11.92
C TYR A 477 -13.84 10.83 12.05
N PHE A 478 -13.30 11.46 11.01
CA PHE A 478 -13.34 12.91 10.81
C PHE A 478 -13.99 13.21 9.47
N GLY A 479 -14.97 14.12 9.46
CA GLY A 479 -15.76 14.41 8.29
C GLY A 479 -16.53 15.71 8.42
N GLY A 480 -17.32 16.03 7.41
CA GLY A 480 -18.06 17.28 7.41
C GLY A 480 -18.62 17.66 6.05
N VAL A 481 -19.02 18.94 6.00
CA VAL A 481 -19.50 19.63 4.82
C VAL A 481 -18.63 20.86 4.61
N SER A 482 -18.23 21.13 3.37
CA SER A 482 -17.51 22.33 2.97
C SER A 482 -18.14 22.98 1.73
N GLU A 483 -17.69 24.19 1.39
CA GLU A 483 -18.09 24.94 0.20
C GLU A 483 -19.60 25.26 0.12
N CYS A 484 -20.29 25.35 1.26
CA CYS A 484 -21.72 25.61 1.30
C CYS A 484 -22.01 27.10 1.59
N GLU A 485 -22.84 27.76 0.79
CA GLU A 485 -23.23 29.17 1.03
C GLU A 485 -24.30 29.34 2.11
N ASP A 486 -24.89 28.23 2.58
CA ASP A 486 -25.94 28.20 3.61
C ASP A 486 -25.45 27.46 4.87
N VAL A 487 -25.27 28.21 5.96
CA VAL A 487 -24.79 27.67 7.24
C VAL A 487 -25.75 26.66 7.86
N GLU A 488 -27.06 26.88 7.76
CA GLU A 488 -28.06 25.98 8.35
C GLU A 488 -28.07 24.65 7.59
N LEU A 489 -27.93 24.70 6.26
CA LEU A 489 -27.78 23.52 5.43
C LEU A 489 -26.47 22.77 5.74
N ALA A 490 -25.35 23.49 5.86
CA ALA A 490 -24.06 22.89 6.20
C ALA A 490 -24.09 22.17 7.55
N GLU A 491 -24.64 22.80 8.59
CA GLU A 491 -24.80 22.19 9.92
C GLU A 491 -25.73 20.97 9.87
N ALA A 492 -26.88 21.08 9.20
CA ALA A 492 -27.85 19.99 9.09
C ALA A 492 -27.26 18.76 8.37
N ARG A 493 -26.52 18.99 7.28
CA ARG A 493 -25.93 17.92 6.47
C ARG A 493 -24.71 17.28 7.13
N ALA A 494 -23.88 18.05 7.83
CA ALA A 494 -22.80 17.51 8.65
C ALA A 494 -23.32 16.68 9.83
N ALA A 495 -24.37 17.15 10.51
CA ALA A 495 -25.03 16.39 11.58
C ALA A 495 -25.62 15.07 11.07
N MET A 496 -26.31 15.09 9.93
CA MET A 496 -26.83 13.88 9.30
C MET A 496 -25.73 12.88 8.95
N LEU A 497 -24.60 13.35 8.38
CA LEU A 497 -23.45 12.51 8.07
C LEU A 497 -22.84 11.90 9.35
N ARG A 498 -22.65 12.71 10.39
CA ARG A 498 -22.15 12.26 11.71
C ARG A 498 -23.06 11.21 12.32
N ASP A 499 -24.38 11.41 12.26
CA ASP A 499 -25.35 10.54 12.92
C ASP A 499 -25.45 9.16 12.24
N ARG A 500 -25.16 9.08 10.93
CA ARG A 500 -25.02 7.81 10.19
C ARG A 500 -23.85 6.93 10.64
N LEU A 501 -22.84 7.52 11.28
CA LEU A 501 -21.68 6.78 11.80
C LEU A 501 -21.98 6.07 13.13
N ALA A 502 -23.17 6.24 13.70
CA ALA A 502 -23.55 5.55 14.93
C ALA A 502 -23.38 4.03 14.75
N PRO A 503 -22.94 3.29 15.80
CA PRO A 503 -22.87 1.83 15.74
C PRO A 503 -24.27 1.32 15.39
N GLY A 504 -24.41 0.83 14.16
CA GLY A 504 -25.69 0.35 13.66
C GLY A 504 -26.24 -0.69 14.63
N GLU A 505 -27.47 -0.47 15.10
CA GLU A 505 -28.26 -1.56 15.61
C GLU A 505 -28.21 -2.65 14.54
N LYS A 506 -27.60 -3.79 14.89
CA LYS A 506 -27.57 -4.99 14.05
C LYS A 506 -28.99 -5.25 13.57
N LYS A 507 -29.25 -5.01 12.28
CA LYS A 507 -30.45 -5.49 11.60
C LYS A 507 -30.19 -6.87 11.02
#